data_AF-A0A1J3G4X3-F1
#
_entry.id   AF-A0A1J3G4X3-F1
#
_cell.length_a   1.000
_cell.length_b   1.000
_cell.length_c   1.000
_cell.angle_alpha   90.00
_cell.angle_beta   90.00
_cell.angle_gamma   90.00
#
_symmetry.space_group_name_H-M   'P 1'
#
loop_
_entity.id
_entity.type
_entity.pdbx_description
1 polymer ?
#
loop_
_entity_poly.entity_id
_entity_poly.type
_entity_poly.pdbx_seq_one_letter_code
_entity_poly.pdbx_strand_id
1 'polypeptide(L)'
;PNCGDDIHLENSKLKAELDKLRAALGRTPYPLQASCSDDQEHRIDLYTGVFVLEKSGMAEMANRATLELQKMATSGEPLWVRSVETGREILNYDEYLKEFPQAQGSSLPGRKSIEASRDVGIVFMDAHKLAQCLMDVGQWKE
;
A
#
# COMPACT_ATOMS: atom_id res chain seq x y z
N PRO A 1 -41.75 -30.11 21.87
CA PRO A 1 -40.50 -29.84 22.63
C PRO A 1 -39.86 -28.53 22.12
N ASN A 2 -40.02 -27.47 22.91
CA ASN A 2 -39.65 -26.09 22.57
C ASN A 2 -38.13 -25.91 22.48
N CYS A 3 -37.60 -25.81 21.27
CA CYS A 3 -36.20 -25.46 21.01
C CYS A 3 -35.92 -23.96 21.22
N GLY A 4 -36.96 -23.11 21.21
CA GLY A 4 -36.82 -21.66 21.41
C GLY A 4 -36.54 -21.26 22.86
N ASP A 5 -37.16 -21.94 23.83
CA ASP A 5 -36.99 -21.62 25.25
C ASP A 5 -35.56 -21.94 25.74
N ASP A 6 -34.93 -22.96 25.16
CA ASP A 6 -33.57 -23.40 25.46
C ASP A 6 -32.54 -22.32 25.05
N ILE A 7 -32.74 -21.70 23.89
CA ILE A 7 -31.91 -20.59 23.39
C ILE A 7 -32.01 -19.35 24.27
N HIS A 8 -33.19 -19.03 24.80
CA HIS A 8 -33.37 -17.88 25.68
C HIS A 8 -32.70 -18.11 27.04
N LEU A 9 -32.76 -19.34 27.54
CA LEU A 9 -32.09 -19.73 28.78
C LEU A 9 -30.56 -19.71 28.62
N GLU A 10 -30.04 -20.24 27.53
CA GLU A 10 -28.61 -20.26 27.24
C GLU A 10 -28.05 -18.84 27.05
N ASN A 11 -28.77 -17.98 26.30
CA ASN A 11 -28.39 -16.57 26.17
C ASN A 11 -28.41 -15.83 27.51
N SER A 12 -29.38 -16.12 28.38
CA SER A 12 -29.45 -15.51 29.72
C SER A 12 -28.26 -15.92 30.59
N LYS A 13 -27.85 -17.18 30.49
CA LYS A 13 -26.70 -17.72 31.22
C LYS A 13 -25.37 -17.15 30.70
N LEU A 14 -25.20 -17.07 29.38
CA LEU A 14 -24.02 -16.48 28.75
C LEU A 14 -23.88 -14.99 29.10
N LYS A 15 -25.00 -14.25 29.16
CA LYS A 15 -25.01 -12.84 29.55
C LYS A 15 -24.57 -12.64 31.00
N ALA A 16 -25.01 -13.51 31.91
CA ALA A 16 -24.59 -13.47 33.32
C ALA A 16 -23.09 -13.77 33.50
N GLU A 17 -22.54 -14.73 32.74
CA GLU A 17 -21.09 -15.01 32.75
C GLU A 17 -20.28 -13.83 32.22
N LEU A 18 -20.72 -13.16 31.15
CA LEU A 18 -20.07 -11.96 30.62
C LEU A 18 -20.06 -10.79 31.62
N ASP A 19 -21.17 -10.57 32.34
CA ASP A 19 -21.25 -9.52 33.36
C ASP A 19 -20.34 -9.81 34.55
N LYS A 20 -20.21 -11.10 34.93
CA LYS A 20 -19.30 -11.55 35.97
C LYS A 20 -17.83 -11.35 35.59
N LEU A 21 -17.46 -11.65 34.34
CA LEU A 21 -16.12 -11.40 33.82
C LEU A 21 -15.80 -9.90 33.75
N ARG A 22 -16.78 -9.07 33.36
CA ARG A 22 -16.65 -7.61 33.32
C ARG A 22 -16.47 -7.00 34.70
N ALA A 23 -17.17 -7.53 35.71
CA ALA A 23 -17.01 -7.11 37.09
C ALA A 23 -15.64 -7.52 37.66
N ALA A 24 -15.13 -8.70 37.29
CA ALA A 24 -13.82 -9.17 37.72
C ALA A 24 -12.66 -8.41 37.05
N LEU A 25 -12.85 -7.89 35.83
CA LEU A 25 -11.79 -7.20 35.08
C LEU A 25 -11.62 -5.71 35.43
N GLY A 26 -12.41 -5.16 36.37
CA GLY A 26 -12.17 -3.84 36.95
C GLY A 26 -12.01 -2.69 35.96
N ARG A 27 -13.13 -2.03 35.60
CA ARG A 27 -13.25 -0.71 34.96
C ARG A 27 -12.05 -0.26 34.09
N THR A 28 -12.14 -0.51 32.79
CA THR A 28 -11.40 0.32 31.83
C THR A 28 -11.94 1.76 31.88
N PRO A 29 -11.09 2.81 31.73
CA PRO A 29 -11.50 4.20 32.01
C PRO A 29 -12.46 4.84 31.00
N TYR A 30 -13.06 4.08 30.08
CA TYR A 30 -13.85 4.66 29.00
C TYR A 30 -15.35 4.46 29.23
N PRO A 31 -16.16 5.54 29.31
CA PRO A 31 -17.59 5.42 29.54
C PRO A 31 -18.26 4.93 28.26
N LEU A 32 -18.52 3.63 28.16
CA LEU A 32 -19.48 3.10 27.20
C LEU A 32 -20.87 3.17 27.83
N GLN A 33 -21.48 4.34 27.66
CA GLN A 33 -22.88 4.59 27.95
C GLN A 33 -23.70 3.78 26.95
N ALA A 34 -24.60 2.94 27.47
CA ALA A 34 -25.52 2.17 26.66
C ALA A 34 -26.40 3.10 25.82
N SER A 35 -26.39 2.92 24.51
CA SER A 35 -27.48 3.35 23.63
C SER A 35 -27.64 2.30 22.54
N CYS A 36 -28.87 1.79 22.39
CA CYS A 36 -29.24 0.99 21.24
C CYS A 36 -29.31 1.91 20.01
N SER A 37 -28.68 1.49 18.91
CA SER A 37 -28.58 2.13 17.57
C SER A 37 -27.34 3.03 17.37
N ASP A 38 -26.67 2.86 16.22
CA ASP A 38 -25.56 3.64 15.61
C ASP A 38 -24.08 3.17 15.67
N ASP A 39 -23.77 1.89 15.91
CA ASP A 39 -22.37 1.40 15.80
C ASP A 39 -21.92 0.94 14.39
N GLN A 40 -22.81 0.97 13.39
CA GLN A 40 -22.45 0.58 12.01
C GLN A 40 -21.62 1.67 11.31
N GLU A 41 -21.88 2.95 11.58
CA GLU A 41 -21.22 4.09 10.89
C GLU A 41 -19.77 4.27 11.33
N HIS A 42 -19.46 4.19 12.62
CA HIS A 42 -18.09 4.39 13.12
C HIS A 42 -17.12 3.27 12.67
N ARG A 43 -17.62 2.05 12.45
CA ARG A 43 -16.85 0.94 11.86
C ARG A 43 -16.61 1.13 10.36
N ILE A 44 -17.58 1.71 9.64
CA ILE A 44 -17.44 2.08 8.23
C ILE A 44 -16.45 3.26 8.11
N ASP A 45 -16.47 4.22 9.02
CA ASP A 45 -15.53 5.35 9.05
C ASP A 45 -14.09 4.92 9.36
N LEU A 46 -13.91 3.93 10.23
CA LEU A 46 -12.56 3.39 10.49
C LEU A 46 -12.04 2.57 9.30
N TYR A 47 -12.88 1.77 8.64
CA TYR A 47 -12.48 0.98 7.48
C TYR A 47 -12.27 1.85 6.24
N THR A 48 -13.12 2.87 6.05
CA THR A 48 -12.98 3.91 5.04
C THR A 48 -11.78 4.78 5.35
N GLY A 49 -11.53 5.12 6.61
CA GLY A 49 -10.37 5.88 7.06
C GLY A 49 -9.06 5.14 6.81
N VAL A 50 -8.99 3.84 7.11
CA VAL A 50 -7.83 3.00 6.78
C VAL A 50 -7.65 2.90 5.27
N PHE A 51 -8.71 2.65 4.49
CA PHE A 51 -8.62 2.58 3.04
C PHE A 51 -8.29 3.93 2.37
N VAL A 52 -8.75 5.05 2.93
CA VAL A 52 -8.43 6.41 2.47
C VAL A 52 -6.99 6.76 2.83
N LEU A 53 -6.49 6.36 4.00
CA LEU A 53 -5.09 6.51 4.39
C LEU A 53 -4.17 5.62 3.53
N GLU A 54 -4.57 4.39 3.25
CA GLU A 54 -3.86 3.48 2.33
C GLU A 54 -3.87 4.03 0.90
N LYS A 55 -5.01 4.53 0.42
CA LYS A 55 -5.10 5.22 -0.88
C LYS A 55 -4.23 6.46 -0.95
N SER A 56 -4.20 7.25 0.13
CA SER A 56 -3.34 8.42 0.24
C SER A 56 -1.86 8.02 0.19
N GLY A 57 -1.47 6.98 0.94
CA GLY A 57 -0.10 6.47 0.95
C GLY A 57 0.32 5.83 -0.38
N MET A 58 -0.58 5.08 -1.03
CA MET A 58 -0.35 4.52 -2.37
C MET A 58 -0.22 5.62 -3.42
N ALA A 59 -1.09 6.63 -3.37
CA ALA A 59 -1.02 7.77 -4.29
C ALA A 59 0.27 8.57 -4.08
N GLU A 60 0.70 8.78 -2.84
CA GLU A 60 1.95 9.46 -2.53
C GLU A 60 3.16 8.65 -3.03
N MET A 61 3.15 7.33 -2.84
CA MET A 61 4.19 6.44 -3.36
C MET A 61 4.23 6.44 -4.89
N ALA A 62 3.07 6.35 -5.55
CA ALA A 62 2.95 6.40 -7.00
C ALA A 62 3.43 7.75 -7.55
N ASN A 63 3.10 8.86 -6.87
CA ASN A 63 3.56 10.18 -7.26
C ASN A 63 5.08 10.29 -7.13
N ARG A 64 5.67 9.84 -6.01
CA ARG A 64 7.14 9.80 -5.85
C ARG A 64 7.82 8.95 -6.91
N ALA A 65 7.31 7.75 -7.16
CA ALA A 65 7.84 6.85 -8.18
C ALA A 65 7.74 7.45 -9.59
N THR A 66 6.65 8.17 -9.89
CA THR A 66 6.47 8.85 -11.18
C THR A 66 7.47 9.99 -11.35
N LEU A 67 7.66 10.82 -10.32
CA LEU A 67 8.64 11.90 -10.33
C LEU A 67 10.08 11.38 -10.46
N GLU A 68 10.39 10.28 -9.77
CA GLU A 68 11.66 9.57 -9.88
C GLU A 68 11.88 9.05 -11.30
N LEU A 69 10.91 8.33 -11.87
CA LEU A 69 10.96 7.83 -13.24
C LEU A 69 11.13 8.96 -14.26
N GLN A 70 10.38 10.05 -14.11
CA GLN A 70 10.47 11.21 -14.99
C GLN A 70 11.86 11.84 -14.93
N LYS A 71 12.38 12.09 -13.72
CA LYS A 71 13.71 12.65 -13.53
C LYS A 71 14.77 11.74 -14.10
N MET A 72 14.69 10.44 -13.83
CA MET A 72 15.57 9.45 -14.45
C MET A 72 15.51 9.57 -15.96
N ALA A 73 14.34 9.49 -16.58
CA ALA A 73 14.12 9.50 -18.03
C ALA A 73 14.69 10.75 -18.73
N THR A 74 14.65 11.91 -18.08
CA THR A 74 15.18 13.16 -18.63
C THR A 74 16.66 13.40 -18.37
N SER A 75 17.26 12.69 -17.41
CA SER A 75 18.69 12.79 -17.09
C SER A 75 19.54 12.00 -18.08
N GLY A 76 20.76 12.47 -18.33
CA GLY A 76 21.81 11.77 -19.10
C GLY A 76 22.98 11.37 -18.22
N GLU A 77 24.21 11.58 -18.71
CA GLU A 77 25.43 11.49 -17.91
C GLU A 77 25.41 12.55 -16.78
N PRO A 78 25.86 12.22 -15.55
CA PRO A 78 26.57 11.01 -15.15
C PRO A 78 25.65 9.88 -14.62
N LEU A 79 24.33 10.11 -14.59
CA LEU A 79 23.36 9.14 -14.05
C LEU A 79 23.28 7.88 -14.94
N TRP A 80 23.30 8.06 -16.25
CA TRP A 80 23.34 6.98 -17.23
C TRP A 80 24.72 6.91 -17.84
N VAL A 81 25.36 5.76 -17.73
CA VAL A 81 26.69 5.51 -18.29
C VAL A 81 26.62 4.42 -19.33
N ARG A 82 27.41 4.55 -20.38
CA ARG A 82 27.45 3.56 -21.45
C ARG A 82 28.23 2.33 -21.01
N SER A 83 27.57 1.17 -20.94
CA SER A 83 28.23 -0.10 -20.64
C SER A 83 29.24 -0.45 -21.73
N VAL A 84 30.43 -0.87 -21.33
CA VAL A 84 31.50 -1.33 -22.24
C VAL A 84 31.23 -2.75 -22.77
N GLU A 85 30.47 -3.56 -22.04
CA GLU A 85 30.22 -4.96 -22.36
C GLU A 85 29.00 -5.12 -23.28
N THR A 86 27.86 -4.56 -22.87
CA THR A 86 26.58 -4.74 -23.58
C THR A 86 26.30 -3.62 -24.57
N GLY A 87 27.01 -2.52 -24.42
CA GLY A 87 26.73 -1.30 -25.13
C GLY A 87 25.38 -0.66 -24.84
N ARG A 88 24.75 -0.97 -23.71
CA ARG A 88 23.52 -0.30 -23.29
C ARG A 88 23.83 0.81 -22.30
N GLU A 89 22.93 1.77 -22.17
CA GLU A 89 22.99 2.72 -21.05
C GLU A 89 22.57 1.99 -19.77
N ILE A 90 23.45 2.02 -18.78
CA ILE A 90 23.25 1.42 -17.46
C ILE A 90 23.22 2.52 -16.40
N LEU A 91 22.49 2.29 -15.33
CA LEU A 91 22.39 3.24 -14.23
C LEU A 91 23.67 3.26 -13.38
N ASN A 92 24.20 4.45 -13.13
CA ASN A 92 25.23 4.66 -12.12
C ASN A 92 24.58 4.75 -10.73
N TYR A 93 24.79 3.71 -9.91
CA TYR A 93 24.19 3.61 -8.59
C TYR A 93 24.63 4.72 -7.63
N ASP A 94 25.90 5.14 -7.67
CA ASP A 94 26.41 6.16 -6.76
C ASP A 94 25.78 7.54 -7.04
N GLU A 95 25.64 7.89 -8.32
CA GLU A 95 24.96 9.12 -8.72
C GLU A 95 23.45 9.05 -8.43
N TYR A 96 22.84 7.89 -8.66
CA TYR A 96 21.45 7.66 -8.30
C TYR A 96 21.19 7.88 -6.79
N LEU A 97 22.07 7.40 -5.91
CA LEU A 97 21.93 7.61 -4.47
C LEU A 97 22.07 9.07 -4.03
N LYS A 98 22.91 9.85 -4.71
CA LYS A 98 23.01 11.29 -4.46
C LYS A 98 21.73 12.02 -4.87
N GLU A 99 21.16 11.63 -6.02
CA GLU A 99 19.97 12.26 -6.58
C GLU A 99 18.67 11.83 -5.90
N PHE A 100 18.63 10.63 -5.31
CA PHE A 100 17.44 10.05 -4.66
C PHE A 100 17.73 9.48 -3.26
N PRO A 101 18.07 10.32 -2.26
CA PRO A 101 18.39 9.85 -0.91
C PRO A 101 17.22 9.13 -0.21
N GLN A 102 15.98 9.48 -0.56
CA GLN A 102 14.77 8.88 0.03
C GLN A 102 14.58 7.40 -0.34
N ALA A 103 15.21 6.92 -1.42
CA ALA A 103 15.20 5.50 -1.78
C ALA A 103 15.84 4.62 -0.70
N GLN A 104 16.73 5.19 0.13
CA GLN A 104 17.38 4.52 1.26
C GLN A 104 16.49 4.44 2.52
N GLY A 105 15.60 5.42 2.72
CA GLY A 105 14.90 5.62 4.00
C GLY A 105 13.78 4.62 4.32
N SER A 106 13.31 3.86 3.33
CA SER A 106 12.22 2.88 3.49
C SER A 106 12.71 1.43 3.68
N SER A 107 14.01 1.22 3.88
CA SER A 107 14.60 -0.11 3.87
C SER A 107 14.62 -0.74 5.27
N LEU A 108 13.76 -1.74 5.48
CA LEU A 108 14.05 -2.83 6.41
C LEU A 108 15.43 -3.45 6.07
N PRO A 109 16.14 -4.07 7.03
CA PRO A 109 17.46 -4.64 6.78
C PRO A 109 17.34 -5.79 5.76
N GLY A 110 17.72 -5.49 4.53
CA GLY A 110 17.68 -6.38 3.38
C GLY A 110 18.31 -5.62 2.21
N ARG A 111 19.33 -6.21 1.60
CA ARG A 111 20.16 -5.56 0.58
C ARG A 111 19.36 -5.41 -0.71
N LYS A 112 18.62 -4.31 -0.86
CA LYS A 112 17.96 -3.94 -2.12
C LYS A 112 19.07 -3.62 -3.14
N SER A 113 19.24 -4.47 -4.14
CA SER A 113 20.05 -4.17 -5.32
C SER A 113 19.19 -3.40 -6.31
N ILE A 114 19.56 -2.16 -6.62
CA ILE A 114 18.92 -1.37 -7.67
C ILE A 114 19.76 -1.54 -8.93
N GLU A 115 19.14 -2.06 -9.98
CA GLU A 115 19.72 -2.19 -11.30
C GLU A 115 18.70 -1.68 -12.33
N ALA A 116 19.17 -0.88 -13.28
CA ALA A 116 18.33 -0.37 -14.37
C ALA A 116 19.16 -0.19 -15.64
N SER A 117 18.49 -0.36 -16.78
CA SER A 117 19.03 -0.07 -18.11
C SER A 117 18.07 0.79 -18.90
N ARG A 118 18.60 1.47 -19.92
CA ARG A 118 17.84 2.35 -20.80
C ARG A 118 18.11 2.03 -22.27
N ASP A 119 17.06 2.18 -23.07
CA ASP A 119 17.12 2.15 -24.51
C ASP A 119 16.18 3.21 -25.11
N VAL A 120 16.47 3.64 -26.34
CA VAL A 120 15.72 4.68 -27.06
C VAL A 120 15.49 4.24 -28.50
N GLY A 121 14.23 4.31 -28.96
CA GLY A 121 13.85 3.93 -30.31
C GLY A 121 12.69 4.78 -30.86
N ILE A 122 12.58 4.82 -32.19
CA ILE A 122 11.47 5.49 -32.89
C ILE A 122 10.32 4.50 -33.06
N VAL A 123 9.10 4.94 -32.73
CA VAL A 123 7.88 4.12 -32.85
C VAL A 123 6.87 4.84 -33.72
N PHE A 124 6.24 4.12 -34.65
CA PHE A 124 5.18 4.62 -35.53
C PHE A 124 3.79 4.46 -34.90
N MET A 125 3.62 4.94 -33.66
CA MET A 125 2.38 4.84 -32.91
C MET A 125 2.17 6.11 -32.06
N ASP A 126 0.91 6.48 -31.86
CA ASP A 126 0.55 7.61 -30.99
C ASP A 126 1.00 7.35 -29.54
N ALA A 127 1.50 8.39 -28.86
CA ALA A 127 2.01 8.28 -27.50
C ALA A 127 0.97 7.71 -26.51
N HIS A 128 -0.30 8.11 -26.63
CA HIS A 128 -1.39 7.57 -25.81
C HIS A 128 -1.54 6.05 -26.00
N LYS A 129 -1.52 5.57 -27.25
CA LYS A 129 -1.67 4.14 -27.55
C LYS A 129 -0.47 3.35 -27.03
N LEU A 130 0.74 3.89 -27.18
CA LEU A 130 1.95 3.28 -26.63
C LEU A 130 1.86 3.13 -25.10
N ALA A 131 1.46 4.19 -24.40
CA ALA A 131 1.29 4.16 -22.95
C ALA A 131 0.23 3.13 -22.53
N GLN A 132 -0.88 3.05 -23.25
CA GLN A 132 -1.92 2.06 -22.98
C GLN A 132 -1.41 0.63 -23.16
N CYS A 133 -0.63 0.35 -24.20
CA CYS A 133 -0.02 -0.97 -24.41
C CYS A 133 0.93 -1.35 -23.26
N LEU A 134 1.77 -0.42 -22.78
CA LEU A 134 2.68 -0.68 -21.66
C LEU A 134 1.96 -0.93 -20.33
N MET A 135 0.75 -0.39 -20.16
CA MET A 135 -0.05 -0.55 -18.94
C MET A 135 -1.06 -1.71 -19.01
N ASP A 136 -1.16 -2.41 -20.15
CA ASP A 136 -2.12 -3.51 -20.34
C ASP A 136 -1.63 -4.81 -19.69
N VAL A 137 -1.99 -5.01 -18.43
CA VAL A 137 -1.64 -6.22 -17.67
C VAL A 137 -2.12 -7.51 -18.38
N GLY A 138 -3.19 -7.46 -19.17
CA GLY A 138 -3.69 -8.62 -19.91
C GLY A 138 -2.74 -9.08 -21.00
N GLN A 139 -1.99 -8.16 -21.62
CA GLN A 139 -1.02 -8.49 -22.67
C GLN A 139 0.32 -9.01 -22.14
N TRP A 140 0.68 -8.68 -20.90
CA TRP A 140 1.97 -9.06 -20.30
C TRP A 140 1.86 -10.20 -19.28
N LYS A 141 0.65 -10.69 -19.02
CA LYS A 141 0.44 -11.93 -18.26
C LYS A 141 0.86 -13.12 -19.12
N GLU A 142 1.75 -13.94 -18.57
CA GLU A 142 2.19 -15.22 -19.15
C GLU A 142 1.09 -16.29 -19.13
#